data_AF-A0A2S8HMS8-F1
#
_entry.id   AF-A0A2S8HMS8-F1
#
_cell.length_a   1.000
_cell.length_b   1.000
_cell.length_c   1.000
_cell.angle_alpha   90.00
_cell.angle_beta   90.00
_cell.angle_gamma   90.00
#
_symmetry.space_group_name_H-M   'P 1'
#
loop_
_entity.id
_entity.type
_entity.pdbx_description
1 polymer ?
#
loop_
_entity_poly.entity_id
_entity_poly.type
_entity_poly.pdbx_seq_one_letter_code
_entity_poly.pdbx_strand_id
1 'polypeptide(L)'
;MNAIDLLKADHERVKDILSQLSESTERGVKKRTELLAKLEMEISIHTRLEEEVLYPAYKKAGGKEQDVMYYEAKEEHRTVDSLVLPDLKTTDPSTPQFAGRVKVVKELLEHHIEEEEKEMFPQAKKLLSKTTLEELGAEMESLKARYKKEYGLAA
;
A
#
# COMPACT_ATOMS: atom_id res chain seq x y z
N MET A 1 3.60 11.41 -14.35
CA MET A 1 4.11 11.20 -12.98
C MET A 1 5.09 10.03 -13.07
N ASN A 2 6.21 9.99 -12.33
CA ASN A 2 7.06 8.78 -12.34
C ASN A 2 6.52 7.74 -11.32
N ALA A 3 7.04 6.51 -11.37
CA ALA A 3 6.59 5.41 -10.50
C ALA A 3 6.62 5.77 -9.00
N ILE A 4 7.70 6.39 -8.52
CA ILE A 4 7.85 6.73 -7.10
C ILE A 4 6.88 7.84 -6.68
N ASP A 5 6.67 8.84 -7.53
CA ASP A 5 5.70 9.91 -7.25
C ASP A 5 4.27 9.35 -7.17
N LEU A 6 3.96 8.35 -8.01
CA LEU A 6 2.67 7.65 -7.97
C LEU A 6 2.46 6.89 -6.66
N LEU A 7 3.46 6.10 -6.24
CA LEU A 7 3.38 5.30 -5.01
C LEU A 7 3.32 6.17 -3.76
N LYS A 8 4.12 7.25 -3.69
CA LYS A 8 3.99 8.25 -2.62
C LYS A 8 2.58 8.85 -2.56
N ALA A 9 1.96 9.11 -3.71
CA ALA A 9 0.58 9.59 -3.71
C ALA A 9 -0.41 8.51 -3.21
N ASP A 10 -0.13 7.22 -3.41
CA ASP A 10 -0.90 6.13 -2.78
C ASP A 10 -0.68 6.07 -1.27
N HIS A 11 0.57 6.19 -0.81
CA HIS A 11 0.89 6.23 0.62
C HIS A 11 0.11 7.30 1.34
N GLU A 12 0.05 8.52 0.79
CA GLU A 12 -0.72 9.61 1.41
C GLU A 12 -2.22 9.31 1.47
N ARG A 13 -2.79 8.65 0.46
CA ARG A 13 -4.19 8.19 0.49
C ARG A 13 -4.41 7.12 1.57
N VAL A 14 -3.51 6.16 1.67
CA VAL A 14 -3.57 5.08 2.68
C VAL A 14 -3.46 5.66 4.09
N LYS A 15 -2.47 6.52 4.35
CA LYS A 15 -2.28 7.23 5.63
C LYS A 15 -3.52 8.03 6.03
N ASP A 16 -4.12 8.77 5.09
CA ASP A 16 -5.36 9.53 5.36
C ASP A 16 -6.52 8.61 5.79
N ILE A 17 -6.73 7.51 5.06
CA ILE A 17 -7.78 6.53 5.41
C ILE A 17 -7.51 5.92 6.80
N LEU A 18 -6.26 5.56 7.09
CA LEU A 18 -5.86 5.00 8.38
C LEU A 18 -6.05 6.00 9.52
N SER A 19 -5.72 7.28 9.32
CA SER A 19 -5.99 8.33 10.33
C SER A 19 -7.48 8.46 10.60
N GLN A 20 -8.30 8.52 9.54
CA GLN A 20 -9.75 8.62 9.69
C GLN A 20 -10.38 7.39 10.35
N LEU A 21 -9.86 6.18 10.09
CA LEU A 21 -10.27 4.96 10.79
C LEU A 21 -9.87 5.03 12.27
N SER A 22 -8.65 5.43 12.57
CA SER A 22 -8.12 5.53 13.94
C SER A 22 -8.84 6.59 14.79
N GLU A 23 -9.28 7.68 14.19
CA GLU A 23 -10.00 8.78 14.86
C GLU A 23 -11.52 8.51 14.96
N SER A 24 -12.02 7.46 14.30
CA SER A 24 -13.44 7.13 14.32
C SER A 24 -13.89 6.52 15.65
N THR A 25 -15.17 6.71 15.99
CA THR A 25 -15.79 6.12 17.18
C THR A 25 -16.72 4.96 16.83
N GLU A 26 -17.12 4.18 17.83
CA GLU A 26 -18.05 3.05 17.71
C GLU A 26 -19.41 3.44 17.14
N ARG A 27 -19.79 4.72 17.27
CA ARG A 27 -21.02 5.27 16.66
C ARG A 27 -20.90 5.43 15.14
N GLY A 28 -19.68 5.45 14.61
CA GLY A 28 -19.36 5.68 13.20
C GLY A 28 -19.36 4.43 12.32
N VAL A 29 -20.18 3.41 12.63
CA VAL A 29 -20.18 2.10 11.96
C VAL A 29 -20.19 2.21 10.43
N LYS A 30 -21.05 3.06 9.87
CA LYS A 30 -21.13 3.28 8.42
C LYS A 30 -19.80 3.81 7.86
N LYS A 31 -19.25 4.87 8.47
CA LYS A 31 -17.95 5.46 8.08
C LYS A 31 -16.81 4.44 8.20
N ARG A 32 -16.75 3.67 9.29
CA ARG A 32 -15.75 2.62 9.49
C ARG A 32 -15.81 1.55 8.39
N THR A 33 -17.01 1.12 8.03
CA THR A 33 -17.24 0.13 6.97
C THR A 33 -16.79 0.65 5.61
N GLU A 34 -17.19 1.88 5.26
CA GLU A 34 -16.82 2.53 3.99
C GLU A 34 -15.31 2.75 3.89
N LEU A 35 -14.67 3.24 4.95
CA LEU A 35 -13.23 3.45 4.99
C LEU A 35 -12.46 2.14 4.92
N LEU A 36 -12.93 1.07 5.58
CA LEU A 36 -12.26 -0.23 5.49
C LEU A 36 -12.31 -0.81 4.08
N ALA A 37 -13.47 -0.73 3.42
CA ALA A 37 -13.60 -1.15 2.02
C ALA A 37 -12.68 -0.35 1.09
N LYS A 38 -12.56 0.96 1.34
CA LYS A 38 -11.65 1.83 0.60
C LYS A 38 -10.19 1.49 0.88
N LEU A 39 -9.82 1.25 2.14
CA LEU A 39 -8.46 0.86 2.54
C LEU A 39 -8.06 -0.42 1.81
N GLU A 40 -8.89 -1.47 1.91
CA GLU A 40 -8.65 -2.77 1.27
C GLU A 40 -8.37 -2.61 -0.24
N MET A 41 -9.19 -1.81 -0.92
CA MET A 41 -9.00 -1.55 -2.34
C MET A 41 -7.67 -0.83 -2.62
N GLU A 42 -7.39 0.29 -1.92
CA GLU A 42 -6.19 1.08 -2.19
C GLU A 42 -4.94 0.24 -1.95
N ILE A 43 -4.85 -0.52 -0.85
CA ILE A 43 -3.68 -1.37 -0.57
C ILE A 43 -3.60 -2.54 -1.57
N SER A 44 -4.71 -3.20 -1.92
CA SER A 44 -4.70 -4.32 -2.88
C SER A 44 -4.22 -3.89 -4.27
N ILE A 45 -4.53 -2.67 -4.68
CA ILE A 45 -4.06 -2.13 -5.95
C ILE A 45 -2.60 -1.72 -5.84
N HIS A 46 -2.25 -1.02 -4.77
CA HIS A 46 -0.91 -0.49 -4.53
C HIS A 46 0.16 -1.59 -4.46
N THR A 47 -0.05 -2.63 -3.65
CA THR A 47 0.90 -3.75 -3.52
C THR A 47 1.11 -4.50 -4.84
N ARG A 48 0.08 -4.58 -5.69
CA ARG A 48 0.22 -5.14 -7.05
C ARG A 48 1.08 -4.29 -7.96
N LEU A 49 1.00 -2.96 -7.86
CA LEU A 49 1.86 -2.08 -8.65
C LEU A 49 3.32 -2.26 -8.24
N GLU A 50 3.60 -2.32 -6.95
CA GLU A 50 4.94 -2.61 -6.44
C GLU A 50 5.45 -3.96 -6.91
N GLU A 51 4.71 -5.03 -6.62
CA GLU A 51 5.17 -6.39 -6.88
C GLU A 51 5.24 -6.76 -8.36
N GLU A 52 4.38 -6.19 -9.20
CA GLU A 52 4.37 -6.48 -10.63
C GLU A 52 5.32 -5.55 -11.42
N VAL A 53 5.61 -4.33 -10.93
CA VAL A 53 6.34 -3.31 -11.71
C VAL A 53 7.60 -2.79 -11.02
N LEU A 54 7.48 -2.10 -9.86
CA LEU A 54 8.64 -1.43 -9.26
C LEU A 54 9.64 -2.43 -8.68
N TYR A 55 9.18 -3.38 -7.88
CA TYR A 55 10.04 -4.31 -7.16
C TYR A 55 10.87 -5.20 -8.09
N PRO A 56 10.32 -5.77 -9.20
CA PRO A 56 11.13 -6.49 -10.17
C PRO A 56 12.25 -5.62 -10.77
N ALA A 57 11.95 -4.36 -11.10
CA ALA A 57 12.94 -3.43 -11.65
C ALA A 57 14.02 -3.06 -10.61
N TYR A 58 13.61 -2.75 -9.38
CA TYR A 58 14.49 -2.45 -8.25
C TYR A 58 15.43 -3.61 -7.95
N LYS A 59 14.89 -4.83 -7.81
CA LYS A 59 15.66 -6.05 -7.56
C LYS A 59 16.65 -6.34 -8.69
N LYS A 60 16.22 -6.22 -9.95
CA LYS A 60 17.07 -6.46 -11.13
C LYS A 60 18.23 -5.47 -11.25
N ALA A 61 18.01 -4.21 -10.85
CA ALA A 61 19.04 -3.17 -10.91
C ALA A 61 20.01 -3.20 -9.70
N GLY A 62 19.62 -3.85 -8.61
CA GLY A 62 20.36 -3.92 -7.36
C GLY A 62 21.23 -5.16 -7.17
N GLY A 63 21.68 -5.34 -5.93
CA GLY A 63 22.39 -6.53 -5.47
C GLY A 63 21.84 -7.04 -4.14
N LYS A 64 22.70 -7.64 -3.31
CA LYS A 64 22.28 -8.31 -2.07
C LYS A 64 21.48 -7.43 -1.11
N GLU A 65 21.83 -6.14 -1.00
CA GLU A 65 21.11 -5.18 -0.15
C GLU A 65 19.66 -4.99 -0.63
N GLN A 66 19.47 -4.77 -1.93
CA GLN A 66 18.15 -4.60 -2.54
C GLN A 66 17.34 -5.90 -2.50
N ASP A 67 18.00 -7.07 -2.60
CA ASP A 67 17.34 -8.36 -2.41
C ASP A 67 16.75 -8.49 -1.00
N VAL A 68 17.49 -8.10 0.05
CA VAL A 68 17.00 -8.16 1.44
C VAL A 68 15.77 -7.28 1.60
N MET A 69 15.85 -6.02 1.18
CA MET A 69 14.74 -5.06 1.28
C MET A 69 13.53 -5.50 0.46
N TYR A 70 13.75 -6.07 -0.73
CA TYR A 70 12.69 -6.66 -1.55
C TYR A 70 11.94 -7.78 -0.81
N TYR A 71 12.66 -8.73 -0.21
CA TYR A 71 12.02 -9.85 0.48
C TYR A 71 11.34 -9.43 1.78
N GLU A 72 11.91 -8.46 2.50
CA GLU A 72 11.31 -7.87 3.69
C GLU A 72 9.97 -7.20 3.37
N ALA A 73 9.96 -6.28 2.41
CA ALA A 73 8.74 -5.59 1.96
C ALA A 73 7.64 -6.58 1.51
N LYS A 74 8.02 -7.65 0.80
CA LYS A 74 7.08 -8.72 0.42
C LYS A 74 6.48 -9.48 1.59
N GLU A 75 7.24 -9.73 2.65
CA GLU A 75 6.71 -10.39 3.84
C GLU A 75 5.84 -9.44 4.67
N GLU A 76 6.11 -8.13 4.66
CA GLU A 76 5.22 -7.12 5.23
C GLU A 76 3.87 -7.06 4.50
N HIS A 77 3.88 -7.03 3.16
CA HIS A 77 2.67 -7.14 2.33
C HIS A 77 1.86 -8.38 2.70
N ARG A 78 2.51 -9.55 2.68
CA ARG A 78 1.89 -10.83 3.04
C ARG A 78 1.30 -10.78 4.45
N THR A 79 1.99 -10.18 5.41
CA THR A 79 1.53 -10.07 6.79
C THR A 79 0.22 -9.27 6.86
N VAL A 80 0.16 -8.11 6.22
CA VAL A 80 -1.07 -7.30 6.19
C VAL A 80 -2.18 -8.05 5.43
N ASP A 81 -1.93 -8.49 4.21
CA ASP A 81 -2.96 -9.05 3.32
C ASP A 81 -3.51 -10.40 3.80
N SER A 82 -2.63 -11.27 4.32
CA SER A 82 -3.01 -12.64 4.67
C SER A 82 -3.37 -12.82 6.14
N LEU A 83 -2.85 -11.99 7.04
CA LEU A 83 -2.98 -12.22 8.49
C LEU A 83 -3.80 -11.15 9.17
N VAL A 84 -3.57 -9.87 8.88
CA VAL A 84 -4.15 -8.77 9.67
C VAL A 84 -5.43 -8.21 9.06
N LEU A 85 -5.46 -7.97 7.75
CA LEU A 85 -6.62 -7.41 7.07
C LEU A 85 -7.84 -8.36 7.09
N PRO A 86 -7.72 -9.68 6.87
CA PRO A 86 -8.86 -10.60 6.94
C PRO A 86 -9.53 -10.59 8.32
N ASP A 87 -8.71 -10.50 9.36
CA ASP A 87 -9.14 -10.36 10.74
C ASP A 87 -9.92 -9.03 10.93
N LEU A 88 -9.36 -7.90 10.50
CA LEU A 88 -10.06 -6.62 10.59
C LEU A 88 -11.41 -6.64 9.85
N LYS A 89 -11.46 -7.21 8.64
CA LYS A 89 -12.68 -7.33 7.82
C LYS A 89 -13.81 -8.14 8.45
N THR A 90 -13.47 -9.13 9.28
CA THR A 90 -14.46 -9.98 9.96
C THR A 90 -14.83 -9.46 11.35
N THR A 91 -14.27 -8.31 11.76
CA THR A 91 -14.55 -7.69 13.06
C THR A 91 -15.74 -6.75 12.99
N ASP A 92 -16.64 -6.83 13.97
CA ASP A 92 -17.76 -5.90 14.10
C ASP A 92 -17.26 -4.44 14.29
N PRO A 93 -17.54 -3.51 13.34
CA PRO A 93 -17.07 -2.13 13.41
C PRO A 93 -17.64 -1.31 14.56
N SER A 94 -18.66 -1.80 15.26
CA SER A 94 -19.22 -1.14 16.45
C SER A 94 -18.45 -1.44 17.74
N THR A 95 -17.37 -2.23 17.68
CA THR A 95 -16.66 -2.72 18.86
C THR A 95 -15.31 -2.03 19.10
N PRO A 96 -14.80 -2.02 20.35
CA PRO A 96 -13.42 -1.62 20.66
C PRO A 96 -12.37 -2.54 20.01
N GLN A 97 -12.71 -3.81 19.76
CA GLN A 97 -11.83 -4.76 19.08
C GLN A 97 -11.49 -4.29 17.65
N PHE A 98 -12.47 -3.72 16.94
CA PHE A 98 -12.23 -3.11 15.63
C PHE A 98 -11.19 -1.99 15.71
N ALA A 99 -11.33 -1.08 16.67
CA ALA A 99 -10.37 0.01 16.86
C ALA A 99 -8.97 -0.52 17.20
N GLY A 100 -8.87 -1.56 18.03
CA GLY A 100 -7.61 -2.24 18.31
C GLY A 100 -6.96 -2.83 17.06
N ARG A 101 -7.74 -3.51 16.20
CA ARG A 101 -7.24 -4.07 14.93
C ARG A 101 -6.87 -3.00 13.91
N VAL A 102 -7.63 -1.91 13.80
CA VAL A 102 -7.27 -0.73 12.99
C VAL A 102 -5.91 -0.19 13.42
N LYS A 103 -5.67 -0.07 14.72
CA LYS A 103 -4.38 0.43 15.23
C LYS A 103 -3.20 -0.46 14.78
N VAL A 104 -3.34 -1.79 14.87
CA VAL A 104 -2.31 -2.72 14.43
C VAL A 104 -2.06 -2.63 12.92
N VAL A 105 -3.11 -2.60 12.11
CA VAL A 105 -2.98 -2.41 10.65
C VAL A 105 -2.27 -1.09 10.33
N LYS A 106 -2.64 -0.03 11.03
CA LYS A 106 -2.04 1.29 10.86
C LYS A 106 -0.54 1.28 11.15
N GLU A 107 -0.14 0.71 12.28
CA GLU A 107 1.28 0.64 12.67
C GLU A 107 2.12 -0.15 11.65
N LEU A 108 1.60 -1.28 11.15
CA LEU A 108 2.30 -2.09 10.14
C LEU A 108 2.43 -1.36 8.78
N LEU A 109 1.35 -0.74 8.31
CA LEU A 109 1.37 -0.02 7.03
C LEU A 109 2.21 1.26 7.11
N GLU A 110 2.15 2.01 8.22
CA GLU A 110 2.97 3.21 8.39
C GLU A 110 4.46 2.87 8.49
N HIS A 111 4.82 1.75 9.14
CA HIS A 111 6.19 1.23 9.19
C HIS A 111 6.70 0.90 7.78
N HIS A 112 5.98 0.04 7.06
CA HIS A 112 6.31 -0.35 5.70
C HIS A 112 6.51 0.87 4.77
N ILE A 113 5.55 1.80 4.78
CA ILE A 113 5.62 3.04 4.00
C ILE A 113 6.85 3.88 4.37
N GLU A 114 7.19 3.95 5.66
CA GLU A 114 8.35 4.70 6.12
C GLU A 114 9.66 4.10 5.60
N GLU A 115 9.81 2.78 5.65
CA GLU A 115 10.98 2.07 5.12
C GLU A 115 11.12 2.27 3.61
N GLU A 116 10.03 2.12 2.85
CA GLU A 116 10.06 2.37 1.43
C GLU A 116 10.45 3.81 1.09
N GLU A 117 9.80 4.79 1.73
CA GLU A 117 10.01 6.19 1.40
C GLU A 117 11.39 6.72 1.81
N LYS A 118 11.96 6.19 2.91
CA LYS A 118 13.25 6.62 3.44
C LYS A 118 14.43 5.81 2.91
N GLU A 119 14.21 4.57 2.52
CA GLU A 119 15.29 3.66 2.13
C GLU A 119 15.12 3.16 0.69
N MET A 120 14.04 2.44 0.38
CA MET A 120 13.88 1.79 -0.92
C MET A 120 13.80 2.79 -2.06
N PHE A 121 12.94 3.81 -1.98
CA PHE A 121 12.73 4.78 -3.05
C PHE A 121 13.97 5.65 -3.32
N PRO A 122 14.72 6.15 -2.31
CA PRO A 122 16.01 6.78 -2.55
C PRO A 122 17.03 5.87 -3.23
N GLN A 123 17.06 4.58 -2.91
CA GLN A 123 17.93 3.62 -3.60
C GLN A 123 17.47 3.38 -5.04
N ALA A 124 16.17 3.19 -5.26
CA ALA A 124 15.58 3.04 -6.59
C ALA A 124 15.90 4.24 -7.49
N LYS A 125 15.86 5.47 -6.97
CA LYS A 125 16.26 6.69 -7.71
C LYS A 125 17.75 6.73 -8.11
N LYS A 126 18.61 6.03 -7.38
CA LYS A 126 20.05 5.92 -7.70
C LYS A 126 20.31 4.80 -8.72
N LEU A 127 19.56 3.71 -8.62
CA LEU A 127 19.75 2.50 -9.43
C LEU A 127 19.04 2.59 -10.79
N LEU A 128 17.87 3.22 -10.84
CA LEU A 128 17.04 3.32 -12.02
C LEU A 128 17.18 4.72 -12.63
N SER A 129 17.35 4.76 -13.96
CA SER A 129 17.41 6.03 -14.67
C SER A 129 16.08 6.79 -14.56
N LYS A 130 16.12 8.12 -14.70
CA LYS A 130 14.91 8.94 -14.72
C LYS A 130 13.90 8.46 -15.78
N THR A 131 14.39 8.14 -16.99
CA THR A 131 13.55 7.63 -18.08
C THR A 131 12.91 6.29 -17.72
N THR A 132 13.66 5.39 -17.09
CA THR A 132 13.12 4.11 -16.62
C THR A 132 12.01 4.33 -15.58
N LEU A 133 12.19 5.24 -14.62
CA LEU A 133 11.15 5.53 -13.62
C LEU A 133 9.90 6.19 -14.24
N GLU A 134 10.05 6.97 -15.30
CA GLU A 134 8.93 7.53 -16.07
C GLU A 134 8.17 6.45 -16.84
N GLU A 135 8.88 5.51 -17.48
CA GLU A 135 8.29 4.36 -18.18
C GLU A 135 7.51 3.45 -17.23
N LEU A 136 8.13 3.07 -16.09
CA LEU A 136 7.46 2.28 -15.04
C LEU A 136 6.24 3.02 -14.49
N GLY A 137 6.32 4.35 -14.34
CA GLY A 137 5.19 5.17 -13.91
C GLY A 137 4.01 5.11 -14.88
N ALA A 138 4.27 5.21 -16.18
CA ALA A 138 3.22 5.09 -17.20
C ALA A 138 2.58 3.69 -17.23
N GLU A 139 3.39 2.64 -17.05
CA GLU A 139 2.91 1.26 -16.90
C GLU A 139 2.00 1.11 -15.67
N MET A 140 2.44 1.62 -14.51
CA MET A 140 1.67 1.60 -13.28
C MET A 140 0.36 2.36 -13.40
N GLU A 141 0.32 3.53 -14.04
CA GLU A 141 -0.91 4.29 -14.25
C GLU A 141 -1.94 3.47 -15.06
N SER A 142 -1.49 2.77 -16.11
CA SER A 142 -2.32 1.89 -16.93
C SER A 142 -2.85 0.70 -16.12
N LEU A 143 -1.97 0.00 -15.39
CA LEU A 143 -2.33 -1.13 -14.54
C LEU A 143 -3.30 -0.72 -13.43
N LYS A 144 -3.05 0.41 -12.77
CA LYS A 144 -3.92 0.97 -11.74
C LYS A 144 -5.32 1.26 -12.28
N ALA A 145 -5.43 1.86 -13.46
CA ALA A 145 -6.72 2.11 -14.09
C ALA A 145 -7.47 0.80 -14.41
N ARG A 146 -6.74 -0.25 -14.83
CA ARG A 146 -7.30 -1.58 -15.03
C ARG A 146 -7.78 -2.20 -13.71
N TYR A 147 -6.96 -2.19 -12.67
CA TYR A 147 -7.33 -2.75 -11.37
C TYR A 147 -8.48 -2.02 -10.69
N LYS A 148 -8.57 -0.70 -10.82
CA LYS A 148 -9.76 0.05 -10.35
C LYS A 148 -11.04 -0.41 -11.05
N LYS A 149 -11.00 -0.66 -12.36
CA LYS A 149 -12.15 -1.21 -13.10
C LYS A 149 -12.50 -2.64 -12.66
N GLU A 150 -11.50 -3.50 -12.49
CA GLU A 150 -11.68 -4.89 -12.00
C GLU A 150 -12.29 -4.91 -10.58
N TYR A 151 -11.90 -3.97 -9.71
CA TYR A 151 -12.44 -3.83 -8.36
C TYR A 151 -13.89 -3.29 -8.33
N GLY A 152 -14.43 -2.86 -9.47
CA GLY A 152 -15.80 -2.34 -9.58
C GLY A 152 -15.92 -0.81 -9.46
N LEU A 153 -14.81 -0.07 -9.49
CA LEU A 153 -14.83 1.38 -9.67
C LEU A 153 -14.79 1.69 -11.18
N ALA A 154 -15.95 1.62 -11.83
CA ALA A 154 -16.14 2.32 -13.10
C ALA A 154 -16.30 3.82 -12.80
N ALA A 155 -15.57 4.64 -13.56
CA ALA A 155 -15.44 6.09 -13.45
C ALA A 155 -16.77 6.85 -13.33
#